data_AF-A0A4W5KWQ2-F1
#
_entry.id   AF-A0A4W5KWQ2-F1
#
_cell.length_a   1.000
_cell.length_b   1.000
_cell.length_c   1.000
_cell.angle_alpha   90.00
_cell.angle_beta   90.00
_cell.angle_gamma   90.00
#
_symmetry.space_group_name_H-M   'P 1'
#
loop_
_entity.id
_entity.type
_entity.pdbx_description
1 polymer ?
#
loop_
_entity_poly.entity_id
_entity_poly.type
_entity_poly.pdbx_seq_one_letter_code
_entity_poly.pdbx_strand_id
1 'polypeptide(L)' 'MDQRAWKNPYADYDGNPASVQELFDSQGKLTAEFAGRLSNAISQLLMHMENGLKSADPRDCTGYTGWAGEEE' A
#
# COMPACT_ATOMS: atom_id res chain seq x y z
N MET A 1 -13.77 15.70 13.34
CA MET A 1 -13.24 14.73 12.35
C MET A 1 -12.06 15.32 11.60
N ASP A 2 -12.15 16.56 11.12
CA ASP A 2 -11.13 17.18 10.23
C ASP A 2 -9.75 17.45 10.83
N GLN A 3 -9.59 17.43 12.16
CA GLN A 3 -8.30 17.67 12.81
C GLN A 3 -7.32 16.48 12.70
N ARG A 4 -7.80 15.27 12.39
CA ARG A 4 -6.99 14.04 12.31
C ARG A 4 -6.73 13.57 10.87
N ALA A 5 -7.31 14.23 9.88
CA ALA A 5 -7.22 13.84 8.48
C ALA A 5 -6.51 14.91 7.66
N TRP A 6 -5.72 14.47 6.68
CA TRP A 6 -5.18 15.38 5.67
C TRP A 6 -6.28 15.74 4.67
N LYS A 7 -6.22 16.95 4.11
CA LYS A 7 -7.12 17.35 3.01
C LYS A 7 -6.81 16.47 1.81
N ASN A 8 -7.81 15.77 1.29
CA ASN A 8 -7.66 14.92 0.11
C ASN A 8 -7.25 15.78 -1.11
N PRO A 9 -6.05 15.57 -1.69
CA PRO A 9 -5.61 16.30 -2.86
C PRO A 9 -6.16 15.71 -4.17
N TYR A 10 -6.74 14.51 -4.13
CA TYR A 10 -7.18 13.79 -5.31
C TYR A 10 -8.61 14.18 -5.68
N ALA A 11 -8.84 14.38 -6.98
CA ALA A 11 -10.18 14.60 -7.51
C ALA A 11 -11.02 13.30 -7.41
N ASP A 12 -12.33 13.47 -7.23
CA ASP A 12 -13.25 12.35 -7.28
C ASP A 12 -13.36 11.79 -8.70
N TYR A 13 -13.74 10.52 -8.80
CA TYR A 13 -14.00 9.89 -10.07
C TYR A 13 -15.24 10.48 -10.74
N ASP A 14 -15.08 10.96 -11.97
CA ASP A 14 -16.10 11.69 -12.74
C ASP A 14 -16.89 10.79 -13.72
N GLY A 15 -16.64 9.47 -13.73
CA GLY A 15 -17.24 8.54 -14.69
C GLY A 15 -16.55 8.52 -16.07
N ASN A 16 -15.56 9.39 -16.30
CA ASN A 16 -14.81 9.43 -17.54
C ASN A 16 -13.69 8.37 -17.52
N PRO A 17 -13.67 7.38 -18.42
CA PRO A 17 -12.59 6.39 -18.45
C PRO A 17 -11.21 7.00 -18.66
N ALA A 18 -11.13 8.19 -19.29
CA ALA A 18 -9.86 8.89 -19.49
C ALA A 18 -9.22 9.38 -18.18
N SER A 19 -10.02 9.65 -17.13
CA SER A 19 -9.49 10.11 -15.84
C SER A 19 -8.73 9.02 -15.07
N VAL A 20 -8.92 7.75 -15.46
CA VAL A 20 -8.31 6.58 -14.80
C VAL A 20 -7.47 5.72 -15.75
N GLN A 21 -7.25 6.17 -16.99
CA GLN A 21 -6.61 5.37 -18.04
C GLN A 21 -5.16 4.99 -17.72
N GLU A 22 -4.46 5.79 -16.91
CA GLU A 22 -3.11 5.46 -16.43
C GLU A 22 -3.14 4.38 -15.33
N LEU A 23 -4.27 4.22 -14.64
CA LEU A 23 -4.41 3.33 -13.50
C LEU A 23 -5.00 1.98 -13.91
N PHE A 24 -6.04 1.99 -14.75
CA PHE A 24 -6.78 0.81 -15.16
C PHE A 24 -6.99 0.72 -16.67
N ASP A 25 -7.01 -0.51 -17.19
CA ASP A 25 -7.41 -0.83 -18.55
C ASP A 25 -8.94 -0.87 -18.72
N SER A 26 -9.41 -1.08 -19.96
CA SER A 26 -10.84 -1.13 -20.28
C SER A 26 -11.58 -2.34 -19.67
N GLN A 27 -10.87 -3.27 -19.04
CA GLN A 27 -11.43 -4.42 -18.32
C GLN A 27 -11.35 -4.23 -16.79
N GLY A 28 -10.87 -3.07 -16.33
CA GLY A 28 -10.70 -2.75 -14.92
C GLY A 28 -9.48 -3.39 -14.27
N LYS A 29 -8.53 -3.91 -15.06
CA LYS A 29 -7.24 -4.41 -14.53
C LYS A 29 -6.24 -3.27 -14.41
N LEU A 30 -5.33 -3.37 -13.45
CA LEU A 30 -4.23 -2.41 -13.30
C LEU A 30 -3.41 -2.35 -14.59
N THR A 31 -3.03 -1.14 -15.01
CA THR A 31 -2.05 -1.02 -16.11
C THR A 31 -0.71 -1.60 -15.69
N ALA A 32 0.07 -2.09 -16.65
CA ALA A 32 1.41 -2.63 -16.35
C ALA A 32 2.34 -1.58 -15.71
N GLU A 33 2.16 -0.31 -16.09
CA GLU A 33 2.93 0.81 -15.57
C GLU A 33 2.61 1.05 -14.10
N PHE A 34 1.33 1.16 -13.74
CA PHE A 34 0.90 1.34 -12.37
C PHE A 34 1.20 0.10 -11.50
N ALA A 35 0.99 -1.12 -12.02
CA ALA A 35 1.38 -2.35 -11.35
C ALA A 35 2.88 -2.43 -11.07
N GLY A 36 3.72 -1.90 -11.98
CA GLY A 36 5.16 -1.78 -11.79
C GLY A 36 5.52 -0.84 -10.64
N ARG A 37 4.85 0.32 -10.56
CA ARG A 37 5.04 1.27 -9.44
C ARG A 37 4.65 0.64 -8.09
N LEU A 38 3.53 -0.07 -8.04
CA LEU A 38 3.07 -0.77 -6.84
C LEU A 38 4.06 -1.85 -6.41
N SER A 39 4.50 -2.70 -7.35
CA SER A 39 5.50 -3.75 -7.08
C SER A 39 6.80 -3.17 -6.52
N ASN A 40 7.29 -2.06 -7.09
CA ASN A 40 8.48 -1.39 -6.59
C ASN A 40 8.30 -0.84 -5.18
N ALA A 41 7.16 -0.19 -4.89
CA ALA A 41 6.85 0.31 -3.56
C ALA A 41 6.76 -0.82 -2.52
N ILE A 42 6.13 -1.95 -2.87
CA ILE A 42 6.05 -3.14 -2.01
C ILE A 42 7.45 -3.64 -1.68
N SER A 43 8.32 -3.84 -2.68
CA SER A 43 9.70 -4.31 -2.45
C SER A 43 10.50 -3.38 -1.55
N GLN A 44 10.35 -2.06 -1.71
CA GLN A 44 11.02 -1.08 -0.85
C GLN A 44 10.52 -1.13 0.59
N LEU A 45 9.20 -1.27 0.79
CA LEU A 45 8.61 -1.37 2.12
C LEU A 45 8.99 -2.68 2.82
N LEU A 46 9.00 -3.81 2.09
CA LEU A 46 9.45 -5.10 2.63
C LEU A 46 10.90 -5.02 3.10
N MET A 47 11.79 -4.43 2.30
CA MET A 47 13.19 -4.22 2.69
C MET A 47 13.32 -3.35 3.96
N HIS A 48 12.49 -2.31 4.08
CA HIS A 48 12.49 -1.47 5.28
C HIS A 48 11.96 -2.23 6.50
N MET A 49 10.88 -2.98 6.32
CA MET A 49 10.24 -3.80 7.34
C MET A 49 11.18 -4.88 7.88
N GLU A 50 11.83 -5.65 7.00
CA GLU A 50 12.82 -6.67 7.38
C GLU A 50 13.96 -6.08 8.22
N ASN A 51 14.40 -4.86 7.91
CA ASN A 51 15.42 -4.18 8.70
C ASN A 51 14.88 -3.69 10.05
N GLY A 52 13.63 -3.22 10.10
CA GLY A 52 12.97 -2.81 11.34
C GLY A 52 12.74 -3.98 12.30
N LEU A 53 12.29 -5.12 11.78
CA LEU A 53 12.00 -6.33 12.55
C LEU A 53 13.23 -6.87 13.30
N LYS A 54 14.46 -6.64 12.80
CA LYS A 54 15.70 -6.97 13.53
C LYS A 54 15.81 -6.30 14.90
N SER A 55 15.09 -5.21 15.12
CA SER A 55 15.06 -4.45 16.38
C SER A 55 13.73 -4.56 17.15
N ALA A 56 12.76 -5.32 16.63
CA ALA A 56 11.47 -5.54 17.29
C ALA A 56 11.62 -6.42 18.54
N ASP A 57 10.62 -6.40 19.44
CA ASP A 57 10.64 -7.22 20.66
C ASP A 57 10.65 -8.72 20.28
N PRO A 58 11.71 -9.48 20.62
CA PRO A 58 11.81 -10.89 20.27
C PRO A 58 10.80 -11.77 21.04
N ARG A 59 10.07 -11.23 22.02
CA ARG A 59 9.13 -11.97 22.86
C ARG A 59 7.66 -11.72 22.52
N ASP A 60 7.38 -10.72 21.68
CA ASP A 60 6.00 -10.43 21.28
C ASP A 60 5.55 -11.41 20.20
N CYS A 61 4.83 -12.46 20.60
CA CYS A 61 4.24 -13.45 19.70
C CYS A 61 2.74 -13.20 19.45
N THR A 62 2.26 -11.96 19.61
CA THR A 62 0.85 -11.62 19.33
C THR A 62 0.63 -11.36 17.84
N GLY A 63 -0.61 -11.51 17.36
CA GLY A 63 -0.95 -11.20 15.96
C GLY A 63 -1.16 -9.71 15.66
N TYR A 64 -1.33 -8.88 16.69
CA TYR A 64 -1.60 -7.45 16.51
C TYR A 64 -0.32 -6.61 16.39
N THR A 65 0.75 -6.99 17.10
CA THR A 65 2.04 -6.26 17.13
C THR A 65 3.26 -7.16 17.05
N GLY A 66 3.09 -8.47 17.07
CA GLY A 66 4.16 -9.45 17.19
C GLY A 66 4.31 -10.35 15.98
N TRP A 67 5.19 -11.34 16.12
CA TRP A 67 5.66 -12.22 15.04
C TRP A 67 4.57 -13.06 14.39
N ALA A 68 3.48 -13.35 15.09
CA ALA A 68 2.40 -14.16 14.54
C ALA A 68 1.66 -13.46 13.39
N GLY A 69 1.71 -12.12 13.31
CA GLY A 69 1.14 -11.35 12.20
C GLY A 69 1.97 -11.38 10.92
N GLU A 70 3.23 -11.86 10.99
CA GLU A 70 4.14 -12.00 9.83
C GLU A 70 4.13 -13.43 9.24
N GLU A 71 3.58 -14.42 9.97
CA GLU A 71 3.60 -15.84 9.59
C GLU A 71 2.35 -16.33 8.82
N GLU A 72 1.39 -15.44 8.50
CA GLU A 72 0.18 -15.76 7.70
C GLU A 72 0.19 -15.07 6.34
#